data_AF-A0A4P6HVI2-F1
#
_entry.id   AF-A0A4P6HVI2-F1
#
_cell.length_a   1.000
_cell.length_b   1.000
_cell.length_c   1.000
_cell.angle_alpha   90.00
_cell.angle_beta   90.00
_cell.angle_gamma   90.00
#
_symmetry.space_group_name_H-M   'P 1'
#
loop_
_entity.id
_entity.type
_entity.pdbx_description
1 polymer ?
#
loop_
_entity_poly.entity_id
_entity_poly.type
_entity_poly.pdbx_seq_one_letter_code
_entity_poly.pdbx_strand_id
1 'polypeptide(L)'
;MTVPDTSAVSLNVFGRLRDQFRWLVGNGVENTDAERGQAVMRVVTVPPIDAYVLTTLLVTGAYVNWIVAAMVIYTLLYIPGSWALLWHIDKYPGYNFKRRVFTIFNDYLAMTFAMAVGGAITVPVFAMVLWVTVGNGLRYGSHYLIAATFCALASISVAALFNEYMQANPFVVLTLLLTIILVPAYIYGLQKRLQTAYAQALEANLAKSRFLAQASHDLRQPIHAISLYTAWLSDAGLKREARKMVENIDRSLHSVSSLFRSLLDISTLDSGSVTPERRPVAVGDVINEVVRQNAHVAAWSKVTLRVVPSACYVDTDETLLTTMVQNIVNNAIKYAPGRPVLVGCRRHGDRLSIDVYDRGDGIAEEHLPRLFEEFYRVRERGDRDVEGVGLGLPIVQRLGRLMGLTVDIRSRKYKGTGVSITGLPIVAQPAQQSAQVDPVAPARLHGLRVLLVEDDKEVLLATAALLEKWGCIPQAELEPPTKPGEWDVLVTDYDLGNRQTGSDCIARVRTLKKRTIPAIIMTGHDEARVRADVDDIDIPILSKPVRPAELRSTLTTLLLTGSSD
;
A
#
# COMPACT_ATOMS: atom_id res chain seq x y z
N MET A 1 19.30 -33.10 -14.94
CA MET A 1 17.84 -33.34 -14.77
C MET A 1 17.26 -32.16 -14.00
N THR A 2 16.76 -31.18 -14.74
CA THR A 2 16.15 -29.95 -14.24
C THR A 2 14.64 -30.16 -14.21
N VAL A 3 14.04 -30.05 -13.02
CA VAL A 3 12.58 -30.00 -12.86
C VAL A 3 12.11 -28.62 -13.34
N PRO A 4 11.19 -28.51 -14.30
CA PRO A 4 10.68 -27.22 -14.74
C PRO A 4 9.71 -26.64 -13.70
N ASP A 5 9.85 -25.34 -13.48
CA ASP A 5 9.02 -24.52 -12.61
C ASP A 5 7.62 -24.33 -13.24
N THR A 6 6.66 -25.12 -12.79
CA THR A 6 5.25 -25.12 -13.23
C THR A 6 4.39 -24.04 -12.55
N SER A 7 4.99 -23.24 -11.66
CA SER A 7 4.25 -22.23 -10.87
C SER A 7 3.93 -20.96 -11.67
N ALA A 8 4.82 -20.51 -12.57
CA ALA A 8 4.63 -19.26 -13.31
C ALA A 8 3.65 -19.35 -14.50
N VAL A 9 3.53 -20.53 -15.13
CA VAL A 9 2.62 -20.74 -16.28
C VAL A 9 1.18 -20.99 -15.81
N SER A 10 0.99 -21.60 -14.63
CA SER A 10 -0.33 -21.87 -14.08
C SER A 10 -1.07 -20.59 -13.64
N LEU A 11 -0.36 -19.60 -13.06
CA LEU A 11 -0.93 -18.30 -12.65
C LEU A 11 -1.48 -17.47 -13.83
N ASN A 12 -0.84 -17.51 -14.99
CA ASN A 12 -1.24 -16.73 -16.17
C ASN A 12 -2.44 -17.33 -16.93
N VAL A 13 -2.65 -18.64 -16.84
CA VAL A 13 -3.82 -19.33 -17.40
C VAL A 13 -5.01 -19.21 -16.45
N PHE A 14 -4.79 -19.36 -15.14
CA PHE A 14 -5.83 -19.11 -14.13
C PHE A 14 -6.28 -17.65 -14.09
N GLY A 15 -5.39 -16.68 -14.29
CA GLY A 15 -5.76 -15.26 -14.39
C GLY A 15 -6.69 -14.96 -15.57
N ARG A 16 -6.37 -15.50 -16.76
CA ARG A 16 -7.20 -15.33 -17.98
C ARG A 16 -8.53 -16.09 -17.92
N LEU A 17 -8.55 -17.29 -17.34
CA LEU A 17 -9.79 -18.04 -17.10
C LEU A 17 -10.67 -17.36 -16.05
N ARG A 18 -10.07 -16.83 -14.98
CA ARG A 18 -10.77 -16.05 -13.95
C ARG A 18 -11.48 -14.86 -14.57
N ASP A 19 -10.80 -14.10 -15.44
CA ASP A 19 -11.40 -12.93 -16.11
C ASP A 19 -12.53 -13.31 -17.08
N GLN A 20 -12.42 -14.42 -17.81
CA GLN A 20 -13.51 -14.94 -18.65
C GLN A 20 -14.72 -15.44 -17.86
N PHE A 21 -14.52 -15.91 -16.64
CA PHE A 21 -15.57 -16.42 -15.75
C PHE A 21 -15.92 -15.46 -14.58
N ARG A 22 -15.49 -14.19 -14.63
CA ARG A 22 -15.78 -13.18 -13.59
C ARG A 22 -17.27 -13.01 -13.29
N TRP A 23 -18.11 -13.12 -14.32
CA TRP A 23 -19.56 -13.07 -14.20
C TRP A 23 -20.18 -14.28 -13.47
N LEU A 24 -19.45 -15.39 -13.39
CA LEU A 24 -19.89 -16.66 -12.82
C LEU A 24 -19.60 -16.74 -11.31
N VAL A 25 -18.48 -16.14 -10.87
CA VAL A 25 -17.99 -16.21 -9.48
C VAL A 25 -18.35 -14.97 -8.66
N GLY A 26 -18.64 -13.83 -9.30
CA GLY A 26 -18.87 -12.54 -8.64
C GLY A 26 -17.56 -11.94 -8.12
N ASN A 27 -17.40 -10.62 -8.19
CA ASN A 27 -16.27 -9.97 -7.51
C ASN A 27 -16.51 -10.10 -6.01
N GLY A 28 -15.65 -10.81 -5.28
CA GLY A 28 -15.75 -11.06 -3.84
C GLY A 28 -15.66 -9.82 -2.93
N VAL A 29 -15.88 -8.61 -3.49
CA VAL A 29 -15.78 -7.32 -2.81
C VAL A 29 -17.07 -6.49 -2.97
N GLU A 30 -17.96 -6.79 -3.92
CA GLU A 30 -19.22 -6.06 -4.09
C GLU A 30 -20.45 -6.97 -4.10
N ASN A 31 -21.31 -6.82 -3.09
CA ASN A 31 -22.59 -7.52 -2.93
C ASN A 31 -23.53 -7.37 -4.15
N THR A 32 -23.28 -6.35 -4.97
CA THR A 32 -24.00 -6.00 -6.21
C THR A 32 -23.80 -7.03 -7.32
N ASP A 33 -22.58 -7.56 -7.46
CA ASP A 33 -22.23 -8.51 -8.52
C ASP A 33 -22.80 -9.92 -8.23
N ALA A 34 -23.02 -10.26 -6.96
CA ALA A 34 -23.46 -11.60 -6.57
C ALA A 34 -24.92 -11.89 -6.99
N GLU A 35 -25.84 -10.95 -6.77
CA GLU A 35 -27.26 -11.11 -7.13
C GLU A 35 -27.45 -11.11 -8.65
N ARG A 36 -26.74 -10.22 -9.32
CA ARG A 36 -26.71 -10.13 -10.78
C ARG A 36 -26.16 -11.41 -11.39
N GLY A 37 -25.05 -11.93 -10.87
CA GLY A 37 -24.47 -13.20 -11.30
C GLY A 37 -25.46 -14.37 -11.22
N GLN A 38 -26.24 -14.47 -10.13
CA GLN A 38 -27.28 -15.49 -10.02
C GLN A 38 -28.42 -15.30 -11.03
N ALA A 39 -28.87 -14.06 -11.25
CA ALA A 39 -29.93 -13.77 -12.22
C ALA A 39 -29.51 -14.04 -13.67
N VAL A 40 -28.28 -13.68 -14.04
CA VAL A 40 -27.69 -14.02 -15.34
C VAL A 40 -27.60 -15.54 -15.50
N MET A 41 -27.18 -16.27 -14.46
CA MET A 41 -27.15 -17.72 -14.51
C MET A 41 -28.51 -18.33 -14.82
N ARG A 42 -29.61 -17.85 -14.20
CA ARG A 42 -30.97 -18.33 -14.53
C ARG A 42 -31.30 -18.13 -16.00
N VAL A 43 -31.07 -16.92 -16.51
CA VAL A 43 -31.37 -16.57 -17.91
C VAL A 43 -30.58 -17.43 -18.90
N VAL A 44 -29.35 -17.83 -18.55
CA VAL A 44 -28.49 -18.64 -19.41
C VAL A 44 -28.79 -20.14 -19.31
N THR A 45 -29.00 -20.68 -18.11
CA THR A 45 -29.05 -22.13 -17.89
C THR A 45 -30.44 -22.74 -17.93
N VAL A 46 -31.48 -21.96 -17.66
CA VAL A 46 -32.86 -22.47 -17.62
C VAL A 46 -33.42 -22.78 -19.02
N PRO A 47 -33.27 -21.91 -20.05
CA PRO A 47 -33.85 -22.18 -21.36
C PRO A 47 -33.37 -23.48 -22.03
N PRO A 48 -32.07 -23.85 -21.99
CA PRO A 48 -31.62 -25.13 -22.53
C PRO A 48 -32.25 -26.36 -21.83
N ILE A 49 -32.48 -26.26 -20.52
CA ILE A 49 -33.03 -27.36 -19.72
C ILE A 49 -34.52 -27.50 -19.98
N ASP A 50 -35.24 -26.40 -20.02
CA ASP A 50 -36.66 -26.38 -20.36
C ASP A 50 -36.88 -26.89 -21.80
N ALA A 51 -36.00 -26.49 -22.74
CA ALA A 51 -36.02 -27.00 -24.11
C ALA A 51 -35.80 -28.52 -24.16
N TYR A 52 -34.85 -29.05 -23.38
CA TYR A 52 -34.62 -30.49 -23.26
C TYR A 52 -35.85 -31.22 -22.70
N VAL A 53 -36.41 -30.75 -21.59
CA VAL A 53 -37.58 -31.37 -20.96
C VAL A 53 -38.78 -31.34 -21.90
N LEU A 54 -39.10 -30.17 -22.47
CA LEU A 54 -40.25 -30.00 -23.34
C LEU A 54 -40.14 -30.81 -24.64
N THR A 55 -38.98 -30.80 -25.30
CA THR A 55 -38.77 -31.56 -26.54
C THR A 55 -38.91 -33.06 -26.26
N THR A 56 -38.34 -33.55 -25.16
CA THR A 56 -38.42 -34.97 -24.81
C THR A 56 -39.85 -35.38 -24.45
N LEU A 57 -40.61 -34.53 -23.76
CA LEU A 57 -42.03 -34.76 -23.47
C LEU A 57 -42.87 -34.84 -24.75
N LEU A 58 -42.65 -33.93 -25.70
CA LEU A 58 -43.37 -33.92 -26.98
C LEU A 58 -43.04 -35.12 -27.86
N VAL A 59 -41.78 -35.55 -27.89
CA VAL A 59 -41.31 -36.67 -28.72
C VAL A 59 -41.76 -38.03 -28.17
N THR A 60 -41.74 -38.21 -26.84
CA THR A 60 -42.08 -39.49 -26.23
C THR A 60 -43.58 -39.77 -26.20
N GLY A 61 -44.43 -38.74 -26.24
CA GLY A 61 -45.90 -38.88 -26.19
C GLY A 61 -46.42 -39.61 -24.95
N ALA A 62 -45.58 -39.80 -23.94
CA ALA A 62 -45.80 -40.72 -22.82
C ALA A 62 -46.58 -40.10 -21.64
N TYR A 63 -46.95 -38.82 -21.74
CA TYR A 63 -47.55 -38.05 -20.65
C TYR A 63 -48.90 -37.44 -21.03
N VAL A 64 -49.77 -37.26 -20.03
CA VAL A 64 -51.11 -36.71 -20.23
C VAL A 64 -51.04 -35.25 -20.70
N ASN A 65 -51.90 -34.86 -21.65
CA ASN A 65 -51.93 -33.51 -22.25
C ASN A 65 -51.92 -32.36 -21.22
N TRP A 66 -52.53 -32.54 -20.04
CA TRP A 66 -52.56 -31.50 -19.01
C TRP A 66 -51.20 -31.27 -18.34
N ILE A 67 -50.34 -32.29 -18.22
CA ILE A 67 -48.98 -32.17 -17.65
C ILE A 67 -48.11 -31.35 -18.58
N VAL A 68 -48.16 -31.65 -19.88
CA VAL A 68 -47.43 -30.91 -20.91
C VAL A 68 -47.93 -29.46 -20.94
N ALA A 69 -49.24 -29.22 -20.89
CA ALA A 69 -49.80 -27.88 -20.81
C ALA A 69 -49.33 -27.12 -19.55
N ALA A 70 -49.32 -27.78 -18.38
CA ALA A 70 -48.86 -27.17 -17.13
C ALA A 70 -47.37 -26.80 -17.18
N MET A 71 -46.51 -27.66 -17.74
CA MET A 71 -45.08 -27.37 -17.94
C MET A 71 -44.86 -26.21 -18.92
N VAL A 72 -45.59 -26.18 -20.04
CA VAL A 72 -45.50 -25.09 -21.01
C VAL A 72 -45.92 -23.76 -20.38
N ILE A 73 -47.06 -23.72 -19.67
CA ILE A 73 -47.52 -22.51 -18.96
C ILE A 73 -46.47 -22.07 -17.94
N TYR A 74 -45.90 -23.02 -17.20
CA TYR A 74 -44.86 -22.74 -16.21
C TYR A 74 -43.62 -22.09 -16.84
N THR A 75 -43.06 -22.68 -17.89
CA THR A 75 -41.91 -22.13 -18.63
C THR A 75 -42.20 -20.75 -19.20
N LEU A 76 -43.40 -20.55 -19.76
CA LEU A 76 -43.85 -19.25 -20.27
C LEU A 76 -43.97 -18.17 -19.20
N LEU A 77 -44.15 -18.54 -17.92
CA LEU A 77 -44.14 -17.60 -16.79
C LEU A 77 -42.74 -17.40 -16.21
N TYR A 78 -41.97 -18.47 -16.06
CA TYR A 78 -40.68 -18.47 -15.37
C TYR A 78 -39.57 -17.74 -16.16
N ILE A 79 -39.52 -17.92 -17.49
CA ILE A 79 -38.50 -17.26 -18.33
C ILE A 79 -38.67 -15.73 -18.33
N PRO A 80 -39.86 -15.16 -18.64
CA PRO A 80 -40.06 -13.71 -18.57
C PRO A 80 -39.87 -13.18 -17.14
N GLY A 81 -40.30 -13.93 -16.12
CA GLY A 81 -40.06 -13.57 -14.72
C GLY A 81 -38.57 -13.47 -14.37
N SER A 82 -37.74 -14.38 -14.91
CA SER A 82 -36.29 -14.35 -14.72
C SER A 82 -35.64 -13.14 -15.38
N TRP A 83 -36.08 -12.76 -16.59
CA TRP A 83 -35.65 -11.52 -17.26
C TRP A 83 -36.10 -10.26 -16.51
N ALA A 84 -37.33 -10.23 -16.02
CA ALA A 84 -37.84 -9.12 -15.22
C ALA A 84 -37.07 -8.95 -13.90
N LEU A 85 -36.70 -10.05 -13.23
CA LEU A 85 -35.85 -10.04 -12.04
C LEU A 85 -34.44 -9.51 -12.35
N LEU A 86 -33.83 -9.94 -13.46
CA LEU A 86 -32.53 -9.42 -13.90
C LEU A 86 -32.58 -7.91 -14.16
N TRP A 87 -33.58 -7.46 -14.93
CA TRP A 87 -33.80 -6.03 -15.17
C TRP A 87 -34.00 -5.25 -13.87
N HIS A 88 -34.75 -5.79 -12.91
CA HIS A 88 -34.96 -5.16 -11.62
C HIS A 88 -33.68 -5.10 -10.77
N ILE A 89 -32.79 -6.10 -10.85
CA ILE A 89 -31.48 -6.10 -10.17
C ILE A 89 -30.54 -5.07 -10.80
N ASP A 90 -30.52 -4.98 -12.13
CA ASP A 90 -29.71 -3.99 -12.85
C ASP A 90 -30.20 -2.55 -12.56
N LYS A 91 -31.52 -2.36 -12.44
CA LYS A 91 -32.12 -1.05 -12.13
C LYS A 91 -31.96 -0.64 -10.66
N TYR A 92 -32.03 -1.60 -9.73
CA TYR A 92 -31.91 -1.37 -8.29
C TYR A 92 -30.76 -2.23 -7.70
N PRO A 93 -29.50 -1.83 -7.96
CA PRO A 93 -28.34 -2.51 -7.43
C PRO A 93 -28.26 -2.40 -5.90
N GLY A 94 -27.69 -3.42 -5.26
CA GLY A 94 -27.43 -3.43 -3.81
C GLY A 94 -28.01 -4.67 -3.11
N TYR A 95 -27.67 -4.82 -1.84
CA TYR A 95 -28.11 -5.94 -1.01
C TYR A 95 -29.62 -5.85 -0.74
N ASN A 96 -30.38 -6.87 -1.15
CA ASN A 96 -31.80 -6.97 -0.80
C ASN A 96 -32.15 -8.38 -0.33
N PHE A 97 -32.26 -8.56 1.00
CA PHE A 97 -32.58 -9.83 1.63
C PHE A 97 -33.87 -10.46 1.10
N LYS A 98 -34.95 -9.67 0.98
CA LYS A 98 -36.26 -10.17 0.52
C LYS A 98 -36.18 -10.69 -0.91
N ARG A 99 -35.44 -9.97 -1.77
CA ARG A 99 -35.20 -10.38 -3.17
C ARG A 99 -34.42 -11.68 -3.22
N ARG A 100 -33.33 -11.82 -2.46
CA ARG A 100 -32.54 -13.07 -2.40
C ARG A 100 -33.40 -14.25 -1.98
N VAL A 101 -34.10 -14.14 -0.86
CA VAL A 101 -34.98 -15.19 -0.33
C VAL A 101 -36.07 -15.54 -1.34
N PHE A 102 -36.77 -14.56 -1.89
CA PHE A 102 -37.79 -14.78 -2.92
C PHE A 102 -37.24 -15.58 -4.10
N THR A 103 -36.07 -15.18 -4.61
CA THR A 103 -35.51 -15.85 -5.78
C THR A 103 -35.02 -17.27 -5.48
N ILE A 104 -34.46 -17.52 -4.29
CA ILE A 104 -34.07 -18.86 -3.84
C ILE A 104 -35.30 -19.76 -3.77
N PHE A 105 -36.36 -19.31 -3.09
CA PHE A 105 -37.61 -20.08 -2.98
C PHE A 105 -38.23 -20.34 -4.35
N ASN A 106 -38.29 -19.34 -5.22
CA ASN A 106 -38.81 -19.47 -6.58
C ASN A 106 -38.02 -20.50 -7.40
N ASP A 107 -36.68 -20.49 -7.32
CA ASP A 107 -35.81 -21.43 -8.02
C ASP A 107 -36.04 -22.87 -7.55
N TYR A 108 -36.12 -23.11 -6.23
CA TYR A 108 -36.38 -24.45 -5.71
C TYR A 108 -37.81 -24.92 -5.99
N LEU A 109 -38.80 -24.03 -5.93
CA LEU A 109 -40.18 -24.36 -6.28
C LEU A 109 -40.28 -24.80 -7.75
N ALA A 110 -39.58 -24.10 -8.65
CA ALA A 110 -39.47 -24.44 -10.06
C ALA A 110 -38.96 -25.86 -10.29
N MET A 111 -37.79 -26.15 -9.73
CA MET A 111 -37.13 -27.44 -9.90
C MET A 111 -37.93 -28.57 -9.23
N THR A 112 -38.58 -28.29 -8.09
CA THR A 112 -39.48 -29.25 -7.42
C THR A 112 -40.68 -29.60 -8.30
N PHE A 113 -41.34 -28.60 -8.89
CA PHE A 113 -42.48 -28.82 -9.77
C PHE A 113 -42.07 -29.62 -11.01
N ALA A 114 -40.96 -29.24 -11.65
CA ALA A 114 -40.42 -29.96 -12.79
C ALA A 114 -40.16 -31.44 -12.45
N MET A 115 -39.44 -31.69 -11.36
CA MET A 115 -39.09 -33.04 -10.92
C MET A 115 -40.29 -33.85 -10.40
N ALA A 116 -41.30 -33.22 -9.81
CA ALA A 116 -42.46 -33.92 -9.27
C ALA A 116 -43.32 -34.56 -10.37
N VAL A 117 -43.46 -33.89 -11.52
CA VAL A 117 -44.41 -34.29 -12.57
C VAL A 117 -43.72 -34.89 -13.81
N GLY A 118 -42.43 -34.58 -14.05
CA GLY A 118 -41.74 -34.93 -15.29
C GLY A 118 -41.09 -36.31 -15.36
N GLY A 119 -41.32 -37.19 -14.37
CA GLY A 119 -40.83 -38.57 -14.36
C GLY A 119 -39.31 -38.71 -14.55
N ALA A 120 -38.89 -39.75 -15.30
CA ALA A 120 -37.47 -40.04 -15.54
C ALA A 120 -36.74 -38.93 -16.34
N ILE A 121 -37.46 -38.25 -17.24
CA ILE A 121 -36.90 -37.22 -18.13
C ILE A 121 -36.34 -36.05 -17.31
N THR A 122 -36.90 -35.78 -16.12
CA THR A 122 -36.50 -34.67 -15.26
C THR A 122 -35.37 -34.98 -14.29
N VAL A 123 -34.82 -36.18 -14.27
CA VAL A 123 -33.65 -36.51 -13.43
C VAL A 123 -32.45 -35.57 -13.68
N PRO A 124 -32.11 -35.16 -14.93
CA PRO A 124 -31.06 -34.18 -15.18
C PRO A 124 -31.29 -32.80 -14.54
N VAL A 125 -32.53 -32.42 -14.19
CA VAL A 125 -32.84 -31.18 -13.45
C VAL A 125 -32.16 -31.18 -12.08
N PHE A 126 -31.83 -32.34 -11.52
CA PHE A 126 -31.02 -32.44 -10.31
C PHE A 126 -29.67 -31.72 -10.42
N ALA A 127 -29.04 -31.72 -11.59
CA ALA A 127 -27.79 -30.99 -11.79
C ALA A 127 -27.97 -29.49 -11.49
N MET A 128 -29.15 -28.93 -11.79
CA MET A 128 -29.50 -27.56 -11.43
C MET A 128 -29.77 -27.39 -9.95
N VAL A 129 -30.45 -28.34 -9.31
CA VAL A 129 -30.66 -28.31 -7.85
C VAL A 129 -29.31 -28.22 -7.14
N LEU A 130 -28.37 -29.09 -7.51
CA LEU A 130 -27.00 -29.06 -6.96
C LEU A 130 -26.27 -27.76 -7.31
N TRP A 131 -26.28 -27.35 -8.57
CA TRP A 131 -25.60 -26.14 -9.03
C TRP A 131 -26.13 -24.87 -8.35
N VAL A 132 -27.44 -24.72 -8.21
CA VAL A 132 -28.09 -23.59 -7.52
C VAL A 132 -27.74 -23.62 -6.03
N THR A 133 -27.72 -24.79 -5.40
CA THR A 133 -27.34 -24.95 -3.98
C THR A 133 -25.91 -24.45 -3.73
N VAL A 134 -24.96 -24.96 -4.52
CA VAL A 134 -23.55 -24.57 -4.45
C VAL A 134 -23.36 -23.10 -4.82
N GLY A 135 -24.03 -22.64 -5.87
CA GLY A 135 -23.97 -21.26 -6.34
C GLY A 135 -24.43 -20.25 -5.29
N ASN A 136 -25.52 -20.54 -4.57
CA ASN A 136 -25.97 -19.72 -3.45
C ASN A 136 -24.93 -19.64 -2.34
N GLY A 137 -24.27 -20.76 -2.01
CA GLY A 137 -23.23 -20.79 -1.00
C GLY A 137 -21.95 -20.05 -1.38
N LEU A 138 -21.54 -20.14 -2.64
CA LEU A 138 -20.36 -19.42 -3.15
C LEU A 138 -20.60 -17.92 -3.28
N ARG A 139 -21.81 -17.50 -3.71
CA ARG A 139 -22.14 -16.09 -3.96
C ARG A 139 -22.56 -15.32 -2.72
N TYR A 140 -23.35 -15.95 -1.85
CA TYR A 140 -23.94 -15.27 -0.69
C TYR A 140 -23.36 -15.72 0.65
N GLY A 141 -22.52 -16.75 0.65
CA GLY A 141 -21.82 -17.24 1.82
C GLY A 141 -22.47 -18.46 2.48
N SER A 142 -21.85 -18.90 3.57
CA SER A 142 -22.13 -20.18 4.21
C SER A 142 -23.55 -20.32 4.79
N HIS A 143 -24.13 -19.23 5.30
CA HIS A 143 -25.53 -19.25 5.77
C HIS A 143 -26.52 -19.55 4.64
N TYR A 144 -26.28 -18.99 3.45
CA TYR A 144 -27.10 -19.26 2.28
C TYR A 144 -26.84 -20.66 1.70
N LEU A 145 -25.63 -21.19 1.83
CA LEU A 145 -25.34 -22.60 1.49
C LEU A 145 -26.20 -23.55 2.33
N ILE A 146 -26.27 -23.31 3.64
CA ILE A 146 -27.05 -24.12 4.58
C ILE A 146 -28.54 -24.01 4.25
N ALA A 147 -29.08 -22.79 4.11
CA ALA A 147 -30.48 -22.57 3.77
C ALA A 147 -30.86 -23.22 2.43
N ALA A 148 -30.03 -23.03 1.41
CA ALA A 148 -30.22 -23.62 0.08
C ALA A 148 -30.16 -25.16 0.13
N THR A 149 -29.30 -25.73 0.99
CA THR A 149 -29.23 -27.20 1.20
C THR A 149 -30.54 -27.73 1.81
N PHE A 150 -31.12 -27.03 2.79
CA PHE A 150 -32.44 -27.40 3.31
C PHE A 150 -33.55 -27.30 2.26
N CYS A 151 -33.56 -26.25 1.44
CA CYS A 151 -34.50 -26.12 0.34
C CYS A 151 -34.31 -27.24 -0.71
N ALA A 152 -33.08 -27.63 -1.02
CA ALA A 152 -32.77 -28.73 -1.94
C ALA A 152 -33.24 -30.08 -1.41
N LEU A 153 -33.03 -30.35 -0.11
CA LEU A 153 -33.51 -31.57 0.55
C LEU A 153 -35.04 -31.64 0.54
N ALA A 154 -35.72 -30.54 0.84
CA ALA A 154 -37.17 -30.46 0.77
C ALA A 154 -37.67 -30.67 -0.67
N SER A 155 -37.01 -30.04 -1.65
CA SER A 155 -37.32 -30.17 -3.08
C SER A 155 -37.28 -31.63 -3.55
N ILE A 156 -36.19 -32.34 -3.23
CA ILE A 156 -36.04 -33.76 -3.60
C ILE A 156 -37.05 -34.64 -2.86
N SER A 157 -37.27 -34.38 -1.56
CA SER A 157 -38.23 -35.14 -0.76
C SER A 157 -39.64 -35.02 -1.30
N VAL A 158 -40.07 -33.80 -1.63
CA VAL A 158 -41.39 -33.55 -2.22
C VAL A 158 -41.49 -34.16 -3.61
N ALA A 159 -40.48 -33.99 -4.47
CA ALA A 159 -40.47 -34.59 -5.80
C ALA A 159 -40.60 -36.13 -5.75
N ALA A 160 -39.92 -36.78 -4.81
CA ALA A 160 -39.99 -38.23 -4.63
C ALA A 160 -41.38 -38.74 -4.23
N LEU A 161 -42.23 -37.90 -3.61
CA LEU A 161 -43.61 -38.28 -3.26
C LEU A 161 -44.54 -38.32 -4.48
N PHE A 162 -44.25 -37.56 -5.54
CA PHE A 162 -45.12 -37.44 -6.71
C PHE A 162 -44.55 -38.11 -7.97
N ASN A 163 -43.23 -38.23 -8.07
CA ASN A 163 -42.59 -38.79 -9.26
C ASN A 163 -42.56 -40.33 -9.21
N GLU A 164 -43.36 -40.97 -10.06
CA GLU A 164 -43.46 -42.43 -10.17
C GLU A 164 -42.10 -43.12 -10.42
N TYR A 165 -41.21 -42.51 -11.22
CA TYR A 165 -39.89 -43.07 -11.49
C TYR A 165 -39.01 -43.08 -10.22
N MET A 166 -39.09 -42.03 -9.41
CA MET A 166 -38.36 -41.97 -8.13
C MET A 166 -38.91 -42.94 -7.10
N GLN A 167 -40.24 -43.13 -7.05
CA GLN A 167 -40.87 -44.13 -6.19
C GLN A 167 -40.44 -45.56 -6.59
N ALA A 168 -40.35 -45.83 -7.89
CA ALA A 168 -39.88 -47.13 -8.41
C ALA A 168 -38.37 -47.36 -8.20
N ASN A 169 -37.58 -46.29 -8.08
CA ASN A 169 -36.12 -46.34 -7.98
C ASN A 169 -35.60 -45.64 -6.72
N PRO A 170 -35.80 -46.20 -5.51
CA PRO A 170 -35.46 -45.54 -4.25
C PRO A 170 -33.95 -45.25 -4.11
N PHE A 171 -33.09 -46.03 -4.75
CA PHE A 171 -31.65 -45.79 -4.75
C PHE A 171 -31.26 -44.51 -5.49
N VAL A 172 -32.01 -44.08 -6.51
CA VAL A 172 -31.78 -42.78 -7.17
C VAL A 172 -32.02 -41.66 -6.18
N VAL A 173 -33.15 -41.68 -5.46
CA VAL A 173 -33.47 -40.69 -4.43
C VAL A 173 -32.39 -40.64 -3.35
N LEU A 174 -31.95 -41.81 -2.88
CA LEU A 174 -30.85 -41.91 -1.91
C LEU A 174 -29.56 -41.25 -2.43
N THR A 175 -29.17 -41.52 -3.69
CA THR A 175 -27.99 -40.89 -4.30
C THR A 175 -28.14 -39.37 -4.39
N LEU A 176 -29.32 -38.85 -4.77
CA LEU A 176 -29.55 -37.42 -4.87
C LEU A 176 -29.48 -36.73 -3.50
N LEU A 177 -30.13 -37.29 -2.48
CA LEU A 177 -30.09 -36.78 -1.11
C LEU A 177 -28.67 -36.79 -0.55
N LEU A 178 -27.95 -37.91 -0.71
CA LEU A 178 -26.58 -38.05 -0.24
C LEU A 178 -25.66 -37.05 -0.95
N THR A 179 -25.83 -36.83 -2.25
CA THR A 179 -25.03 -35.85 -3.01
C THR A 179 -25.30 -34.41 -2.55
N ILE A 180 -26.56 -34.06 -2.26
CA ILE A 180 -26.95 -32.74 -1.72
C ILE A 180 -26.47 -32.51 -0.30
N ILE A 181 -26.18 -33.56 0.46
CA ILE A 181 -25.55 -33.42 1.77
C ILE A 181 -24.03 -33.30 1.61
N LEU A 182 -23.40 -34.24 0.89
CA LEU A 182 -21.94 -34.34 0.82
C LEU A 182 -21.28 -33.16 0.10
N VAL A 183 -21.80 -32.73 -1.06
CA VAL A 183 -21.14 -31.69 -1.86
C VAL A 183 -21.19 -30.33 -1.15
N PRO A 184 -22.35 -29.82 -0.68
CA PRO A 184 -22.40 -28.62 0.14
C PRO A 184 -21.59 -28.70 1.43
N ALA A 185 -21.59 -29.85 2.13
CA ALA A 185 -20.79 -30.01 3.35
C ALA A 185 -19.28 -29.91 3.08
N TYR A 186 -18.79 -30.53 2.00
CA TYR A 186 -17.40 -30.40 1.55
C TYR A 186 -17.04 -28.94 1.23
N ILE A 187 -17.91 -28.25 0.48
CA ILE A 187 -17.70 -26.85 0.11
C ILE A 187 -17.70 -25.94 1.33
N TYR A 188 -18.61 -26.15 2.29
CA TYR A 188 -18.63 -25.43 3.56
C TYR A 188 -17.31 -25.60 4.33
N GLY A 189 -16.79 -26.83 4.41
CA GLY A 189 -15.50 -27.11 5.03
C GLY A 189 -14.34 -26.42 4.33
N LEU A 190 -14.33 -26.43 2.99
CA LEU A 190 -13.31 -25.77 2.18
C LEU A 190 -13.35 -24.25 2.33
N GLN A 191 -14.53 -23.63 2.27
CA GLN A 191 -14.72 -22.19 2.48
C GLN A 191 -14.21 -21.77 3.86
N LYS A 192 -14.54 -22.53 4.91
CA LYS A 192 -14.09 -22.23 6.27
C LYS A 192 -12.57 -22.31 6.39
N ARG A 193 -11.93 -23.32 5.81
CA ARG A 193 -10.46 -23.46 5.79
C ARG A 193 -9.78 -22.30 5.07
N LEU A 194 -10.31 -21.90 3.92
CA LEU A 194 -9.80 -20.76 3.15
C LEU A 194 -9.91 -19.46 3.95
N GLN A 195 -11.06 -19.21 4.59
CA GLN A 195 -11.25 -18.04 5.44
C GLN A 195 -10.28 -18.00 6.62
N THR A 196 -10.09 -19.13 7.31
CA THR A 196 -9.13 -19.21 8.43
C THR A 196 -7.69 -19.01 7.97
N ALA A 197 -7.28 -19.63 6.86
CA ALA A 197 -5.94 -19.48 6.33
C ALA A 197 -5.67 -18.03 5.86
N TYR A 198 -6.67 -17.39 5.24
CA TYR A 198 -6.59 -15.99 4.85
C TYR A 198 -6.45 -15.07 6.07
N ALA A 199 -7.26 -15.28 7.11
CA ALA A 199 -7.19 -14.50 8.35
C ALA A 199 -5.82 -14.65 9.03
N GLN A 200 -5.30 -15.88 9.13
CA GLN A 200 -3.98 -16.16 9.69
C GLN A 200 -2.85 -15.50 8.88
N ALA A 201 -2.92 -15.56 7.55
CA ALA A 201 -1.94 -14.92 6.68
C ALA A 201 -1.95 -13.39 6.84
N LEU A 202 -3.15 -12.79 6.94
CA LEU A 202 -3.29 -11.35 7.16
C LEU A 202 -2.76 -10.93 8.53
N GLU A 203 -3.10 -11.67 9.57
CA GLU A 203 -2.62 -11.41 10.93
C GLU A 203 -1.10 -11.54 11.02
N ALA A 204 -0.51 -12.57 10.41
CA ALA A 204 0.94 -12.74 10.34
C ALA A 204 1.62 -11.58 9.60
N ASN A 205 1.03 -11.07 8.52
CA ASN A 205 1.57 -9.93 7.78
C ASN A 205 1.50 -8.63 8.60
N LEU A 206 0.38 -8.37 9.27
CA LEU A 206 0.22 -7.22 10.16
C LEU A 206 1.18 -7.30 11.35
N ALA A 207 1.34 -8.47 11.96
CA ALA A 207 2.28 -8.68 13.06
C ALA A 207 3.73 -8.45 12.61
N LYS A 208 4.12 -8.97 11.43
CA LYS A 208 5.43 -8.72 10.83
C LYS A 208 5.67 -7.23 10.61
N SER A 209 4.68 -6.52 10.08
CA SER A 209 4.78 -5.08 9.80
C SER A 209 4.93 -4.27 11.09
N ARG A 210 4.14 -4.57 12.13
CA ARG A 210 4.23 -3.91 13.44
C ARG A 210 5.56 -4.18 14.13
N PHE A 211 6.04 -5.43 14.09
CA PHE A 211 7.34 -5.80 14.65
C PHE A 211 8.48 -5.03 14.00
N LEU A 212 8.46 -4.91 12.67
CA LEU A 212 9.48 -4.15 11.94
C LEU A 212 9.39 -2.65 12.27
N ALA A 213 8.19 -2.07 12.33
CA ALA A 213 8.00 -0.67 12.71
C ALA A 213 8.52 -0.36 14.12
N GLN A 214 8.23 -1.22 15.10
CA GLN A 214 8.73 -1.06 16.47
C GLN A 214 10.25 -1.24 16.53
N ALA A 215 10.80 -2.27 15.90
CA ALA A 215 12.24 -2.49 15.86
C ALA A 215 12.99 -1.31 15.21
N SER A 216 12.38 -0.62 14.24
CA SER A 216 12.94 0.63 13.73
C SER A 216 13.07 1.71 14.77
N HIS A 217 12.01 1.91 15.54
CA HIS A 217 11.95 3.00 16.50
C HIS A 217 13.09 2.82 17.49
N ASP A 218 13.16 1.61 18.05
CA ASP A 218 14.15 1.19 19.04
C ASP A 218 15.59 1.22 18.50
N LEU A 219 15.79 1.12 17.18
CA LEU A 219 17.12 1.20 16.54
C LEU A 219 17.46 2.60 16.06
N ARG A 220 16.48 3.45 15.76
CA ARG A 220 16.68 4.83 15.31
C ARG A 220 17.19 5.71 16.45
N GLN A 221 16.67 5.53 17.66
CA GLN A 221 17.06 6.28 18.86
C GLN A 221 18.55 6.13 19.18
N PRO A 222 19.14 4.93 19.33
CA PRO A 222 20.56 4.79 19.60
C PRO A 222 21.41 5.30 18.44
N ILE A 223 20.99 5.13 17.18
CA ILE A 223 21.71 5.70 16.03
C ILE A 223 21.73 7.23 16.08
N HIS A 224 20.61 7.86 16.44
CA HIS A 224 20.52 9.30 16.63
C HIS A 224 21.48 9.74 17.74
N ALA A 225 21.44 9.11 18.91
CA ALA A 225 22.32 9.45 20.03
C ALA A 225 23.81 9.36 19.65
N ILE A 226 24.23 8.28 18.97
CA ILE A 226 25.62 8.11 18.54
C ILE A 226 25.99 9.17 17.48
N SER A 227 25.07 9.57 16.59
CA SER A 227 25.32 10.67 15.63
C SER A 227 25.56 12.01 16.32
N LEU A 228 24.83 12.31 17.40
CA LEU A 228 25.04 13.52 18.19
C LEU A 228 26.39 13.47 18.95
N TYR A 229 26.75 12.32 19.53
CA TYR A 229 28.04 12.16 20.21
C TYR A 229 29.23 12.24 19.25
N THR A 230 29.12 11.70 18.05
CA THR A 230 30.17 11.83 17.04
C THR A 230 30.31 13.28 16.55
N ALA A 231 29.20 13.99 16.33
CA ALA A 231 29.23 15.42 16.03
C ALA A 231 29.91 16.22 17.16
N TRP A 232 29.57 15.95 18.42
CA TRP A 232 30.18 16.57 19.59
C TRP A 232 31.70 16.33 19.65
N LEU A 233 32.15 15.08 19.47
CA LEU A 233 33.56 14.70 19.44
C LEU A 233 34.33 15.34 18.29
N SER A 234 33.73 15.43 17.10
CA SER A 234 34.39 15.96 15.90
C SER A 234 34.87 17.42 16.08
N ASP A 235 34.20 18.15 16.96
CA ASP A 235 34.37 19.57 17.21
C ASP A 235 35.04 19.83 18.59
N ALA A 236 35.63 18.79 19.21
CA ALA A 236 36.32 18.86 20.51
C ALA A 236 37.84 19.13 20.40
N GLY A 237 38.32 19.62 19.25
CA GLY A 237 39.76 19.91 19.05
C GLY A 237 40.64 18.66 18.99
N LEU A 238 40.11 17.54 18.48
CA LEU A 238 40.79 16.26 18.43
C LEU A 238 42.04 16.26 17.52
N LYS A 239 43.03 15.44 17.89
CA LYS A 239 44.19 15.10 17.02
C LYS A 239 43.70 14.46 15.71
N ARG A 240 44.50 14.60 14.65
CA ARG A 240 44.13 14.23 13.27
C ARG A 240 43.68 12.77 13.10
N GLU A 241 44.28 11.82 13.82
CA GLU A 241 43.84 10.41 13.79
C GLU A 241 42.48 10.19 14.47
N ALA A 242 42.25 10.81 15.63
CA ALA A 242 40.99 10.67 16.37
C ALA A 242 39.81 11.32 15.63
N ARG A 243 40.03 12.46 14.98
CA ARG A 243 39.03 13.11 14.11
C ARG A 243 38.61 12.22 12.94
N LYS A 244 39.57 11.58 12.26
CA LYS A 244 39.28 10.61 11.19
C LYS A 244 38.48 9.41 11.70
N MET A 245 38.75 8.95 12.92
CA MET A 245 38.01 7.83 13.51
C MET A 245 36.56 8.20 13.81
N VAL A 246 36.32 9.41 14.32
CA VAL A 246 34.98 9.95 14.55
C VAL A 246 34.21 10.14 13.24
N GLU A 247 34.84 10.67 12.19
CA GLU A 247 34.27 10.77 10.85
C GLU A 247 33.92 9.39 10.23
N ASN A 248 34.68 8.35 10.57
CA ASN A 248 34.39 6.98 10.14
C ASN A 248 33.20 6.37 10.89
N ILE A 249 33.09 6.63 12.19
CA ILE A 249 31.96 6.18 13.03
C ILE A 249 30.67 6.86 12.55
N ASP A 250 30.70 8.17 12.32
CA ASP A 250 29.56 8.93 11.81
C ASP A 250 29.08 8.40 10.44
N ARG A 251 30.00 8.09 9.53
CA ARG A 251 29.66 7.45 8.24
C ARG A 251 29.04 6.05 8.39
N SER A 252 29.56 5.26 9.32
CA SER A 252 29.02 3.92 9.60
C SER A 252 27.60 4.01 10.16
N LEU A 253 27.34 4.97 11.04
CA LEU A 253 26.01 5.22 11.60
C LEU A 253 25.02 5.71 10.56
N HIS A 254 25.41 6.64 9.71
CA HIS A 254 24.58 7.09 8.59
C HIS A 254 24.21 5.93 7.67
N SER A 255 25.18 5.03 7.40
CA SER A 255 24.94 3.83 6.59
C SER A 255 23.92 2.92 7.28
N VAL A 256 24.11 2.57 8.55
CA VAL A 256 23.17 1.72 9.32
C VAL A 256 21.78 2.37 9.40
N SER A 257 21.70 3.69 9.64
CA SER A 257 20.44 4.44 9.67
C SER A 257 19.68 4.34 8.35
N SER A 258 20.40 4.56 7.24
CA SER A 258 19.84 4.46 5.89
C SER A 258 19.34 3.06 5.58
N LEU A 259 20.00 2.01 6.10
CA LEU A 259 19.57 0.63 5.92
C LEU A 259 18.30 0.30 6.66
N PHE A 260 18.17 0.74 7.92
CA PHE A 260 16.93 0.57 8.66
C PHE A 260 15.79 1.31 7.98
N ARG A 261 15.97 2.59 7.65
CA ARG A 261 14.97 3.39 6.92
C ARG A 261 14.52 2.69 5.64
N SER A 262 15.46 2.22 4.82
CA SER A 262 15.18 1.48 3.59
C SER A 262 14.38 0.19 3.80
N LEU A 263 14.71 -0.59 4.83
CA LEU A 263 14.02 -1.85 5.14
C LEU A 263 12.58 -1.60 5.60
N LEU A 264 12.35 -0.48 6.28
CA LEU A 264 11.03 -0.08 6.77
C LEU A 264 10.17 0.53 5.70
N ASP A 265 10.77 1.37 4.85
CA ASP A 265 10.08 1.92 3.69
C ASP A 265 9.52 0.75 2.86
N ILE A 266 10.30 -0.31 2.64
CA ILE A 266 9.82 -1.55 2.02
C ILE A 266 8.68 -2.17 2.84
N SER A 267 8.87 -2.44 4.13
CA SER A 267 7.82 -3.09 4.94
C SER A 267 6.51 -2.30 5.04
N THR A 268 6.58 -0.97 5.02
CA THR A 268 5.41 -0.08 5.14
C THR A 268 4.69 0.07 3.79
N LEU A 269 5.46 0.03 2.70
CA LEU A 269 4.91 -0.06 1.35
C LEU A 269 4.26 -1.44 1.09
N ASP A 270 4.72 -2.51 1.73
CA ASP A 270 4.14 -3.85 1.66
C ASP A 270 2.81 -3.99 2.39
N SER A 271 2.61 -3.25 3.49
CA SER A 271 1.36 -3.26 4.25
C SER A 271 0.26 -2.38 3.64
N GLY A 272 0.57 -1.60 2.60
CA GLY A 272 -0.37 -0.66 1.98
C GLY A 272 -0.76 0.53 2.88
N SER A 273 0.03 0.80 3.91
CA SER A 273 -0.28 1.83 4.92
C SER A 273 0.13 3.25 4.52
N VAL A 274 0.80 3.41 3.37
CA VAL A 274 1.22 4.71 2.83
C VAL A 274 0.23 5.15 1.75
N THR A 275 -0.44 6.28 1.97
CA THR A 275 -1.31 6.93 0.97
C THR A 275 -0.62 8.19 0.43
N PRO A 276 -0.29 8.26 -0.87
CA PRO A 276 0.38 9.43 -1.45
C PRO A 276 -0.45 10.71 -1.34
N GLU A 277 0.17 11.80 -0.87
CA GLU A 277 -0.44 13.13 -0.83
C GLU A 277 -0.11 13.89 -2.11
N ARG A 278 -1.03 13.85 -3.07
CA ARG A 278 -0.81 14.49 -4.36
C ARG A 278 -1.08 15.99 -4.29
N ARG A 279 -0.07 16.79 -4.68
CA ARG A 279 -0.17 18.23 -4.85
C ARG A 279 0.62 18.69 -6.08
N PRO A 280 0.38 19.92 -6.59
CA PRO A 280 1.25 20.53 -7.59
C PRO A 280 2.66 20.74 -7.02
N VAL A 281 3.66 20.08 -7.60
CA VAL A 281 5.07 20.16 -7.19
C VAL A 281 5.91 20.70 -8.34
N ALA A 282 6.77 21.69 -8.05
CA ALA A 282 7.76 22.18 -9.00
C ALA A 282 8.91 21.17 -9.12
N VAL A 283 9.02 20.50 -10.27
CA VAL A 283 10.01 19.42 -10.45
C VAL A 283 11.45 19.94 -10.41
N GLY A 284 11.66 21.19 -10.83
CA GLY A 284 12.96 21.85 -10.72
C GLY A 284 13.46 21.94 -9.29
N ASP A 285 12.58 22.24 -8.33
CA ASP A 285 12.94 22.40 -6.92
C ASP A 285 13.35 21.05 -6.31
N VAL A 286 12.61 19.99 -6.59
CA VAL A 286 12.95 18.61 -6.19
C VAL A 286 14.34 18.19 -6.71
N ILE A 287 14.63 18.46 -7.99
CA ILE A 287 15.94 18.10 -8.58
C ILE A 287 17.06 18.93 -7.95
N ASN A 288 16.84 20.23 -7.76
CA ASN A 288 17.83 21.13 -7.16
C ASN A 288 18.11 20.77 -5.69
N GLU A 289 17.08 20.37 -4.95
CA GLU A 289 17.20 19.87 -3.58
C GLU A 289 18.11 18.65 -3.51
N VAL A 290 17.79 17.61 -4.29
CA VAL A 290 18.57 16.37 -4.33
C VAL A 290 20.03 16.64 -4.72
N VAL A 291 20.25 17.53 -5.69
CA VAL A 291 21.61 17.87 -6.14
C VAL A 291 22.37 18.62 -5.06
N ARG A 292 21.71 19.55 -4.34
CA ARG A 292 22.31 20.28 -3.23
C ARG A 292 22.69 19.35 -2.08
N GLN A 293 21.81 18.43 -1.72
CA GLN A 293 22.07 17.43 -0.67
C GLN A 293 23.24 16.50 -1.02
N ASN A 294 23.45 16.21 -2.30
CA ASN A 294 24.52 15.33 -2.78
C ASN A 294 25.83 16.03 -3.17
N ALA A 295 25.89 17.37 -3.12
CA ALA A 295 27.02 18.14 -3.60
C ALA A 295 28.35 17.72 -2.93
N HIS A 296 28.32 17.45 -1.61
CA HIS A 296 29.50 17.02 -0.87
C HIS A 296 29.97 15.63 -1.31
N VAL A 297 29.06 14.64 -1.35
CA VAL A 297 29.38 13.25 -1.73
C VAL A 297 29.86 13.17 -3.19
N ALA A 298 29.24 13.96 -4.08
CA ALA A 298 29.66 14.07 -5.47
C ALA A 298 31.08 14.65 -5.59
N ALA A 299 31.40 15.72 -4.85
CA ALA A 299 32.73 16.32 -4.85
C ALA A 299 33.81 15.33 -4.36
N TRP A 300 33.53 14.59 -3.29
CA TRP A 300 34.42 13.53 -2.80
C TRP A 300 34.64 12.41 -3.82
N SER A 301 33.59 12.03 -4.54
CA SER A 301 33.63 11.01 -5.59
C SER A 301 34.17 11.56 -6.93
N LYS A 302 34.56 12.85 -6.97
CA LYS A 302 34.98 13.58 -8.18
C LYS A 302 33.94 13.55 -9.31
N VAL A 303 32.66 13.47 -8.94
CA VAL A 303 31.51 13.45 -9.86
C VAL A 303 30.99 14.87 -10.06
N THR A 304 30.78 15.27 -11.31
CA THR A 304 30.11 16.53 -11.64
C THR A 304 28.64 16.27 -11.87
N LEU A 305 27.77 16.73 -10.96
CA LEU A 305 26.32 16.74 -11.14
C LEU A 305 25.94 17.88 -12.10
N ARG A 306 25.29 17.55 -13.21
CA ARG A 306 24.77 18.51 -14.19
C ARG A 306 23.25 18.46 -14.17
N VAL A 307 22.63 19.62 -13.98
CA VAL A 307 21.17 19.75 -13.93
C VAL A 307 20.67 20.46 -15.18
N VAL A 308 19.64 19.90 -15.81
CA VAL A 308 18.85 20.60 -16.83
C VAL A 308 17.67 21.27 -16.13
N PRO A 309 17.58 22.61 -16.12
CA PRO A 309 16.51 23.31 -15.43
C PRO A 309 15.15 22.96 -16.04
N SER A 310 14.14 22.86 -15.18
CA SER A 310 12.75 22.57 -15.56
C SER A 310 11.82 23.50 -14.79
N ALA A 311 10.87 24.12 -15.51
CA ALA A 311 9.83 24.97 -14.94
C ALA A 311 8.46 24.25 -14.85
N CYS A 312 8.43 22.93 -15.05
CA CYS A 312 7.19 22.17 -15.04
C CYS A 312 6.72 21.88 -13.62
N TYR A 313 5.41 21.99 -13.42
CA TYR A 313 4.70 21.50 -12.25
C TYR A 313 4.06 20.15 -12.56
N VAL A 314 4.10 19.22 -11.61
CA VAL A 314 3.47 17.90 -11.74
C VAL A 314 2.59 17.59 -10.54
N ASP A 315 1.52 16.83 -10.76
CA ASP A 315 0.64 16.33 -9.69
C ASP A 315 1.25 15.07 -9.06
N THR A 316 1.87 15.23 -7.90
CA THR A 316 2.59 14.13 -7.23
C THR A 316 2.79 14.41 -5.74
N ASP A 317 3.36 13.43 -5.05
CA ASP A 317 3.82 13.58 -3.67
C ASP A 317 5.30 14.00 -3.67
N GLU A 318 5.60 15.18 -3.13
CA GLU A 318 6.95 15.75 -3.14
C GLU A 318 7.95 14.88 -2.38
N THR A 319 7.56 14.34 -1.23
CA THR A 319 8.44 13.55 -0.35
C THR A 319 8.79 12.22 -1.00
N LEU A 320 7.78 11.52 -1.54
CA LEU A 320 7.98 10.25 -2.23
C LEU A 320 8.78 10.43 -3.53
N LEU A 321 8.49 11.48 -4.31
CA LEU A 321 9.24 11.78 -5.53
C LEU A 321 10.70 12.14 -5.22
N THR A 322 10.95 12.98 -4.22
CA THR A 322 12.31 13.33 -3.76
C THR A 322 13.07 12.09 -3.36
N THR A 323 12.44 11.17 -2.62
CA THR A 323 13.03 9.89 -2.23
C THR A 323 13.40 9.02 -3.43
N MET A 324 12.54 8.95 -4.46
CA MET A 324 12.86 8.22 -5.70
C MET A 324 14.07 8.82 -6.42
N VAL A 325 14.08 10.14 -6.64
CA VAL A 325 15.17 10.83 -7.35
C VAL A 325 16.47 10.74 -6.56
N GLN A 326 16.44 10.90 -5.24
CA GLN A 326 17.58 10.75 -4.35
C GLN A 326 18.23 9.36 -4.46
N ASN A 327 17.42 8.29 -4.44
CA ASN A 327 17.93 6.92 -4.57
C ASN A 327 18.61 6.67 -5.92
N ILE A 328 18.07 7.23 -7.00
CA ILE A 328 18.65 7.10 -8.34
C ILE A 328 19.95 7.91 -8.44
N VAL A 329 19.97 9.15 -7.97
CA VAL A 329 21.16 10.02 -8.00
C VAL A 329 22.29 9.46 -7.13
N ASN A 330 21.98 8.93 -5.94
CA ASN A 330 22.95 8.25 -5.07
C ASN A 330 23.62 7.08 -5.79
N ASN A 331 22.82 6.25 -6.48
CA ASN A 331 23.36 5.15 -7.28
C ASN A 331 24.24 5.67 -8.44
N ALA A 332 23.81 6.71 -9.15
CA ALA A 332 24.59 7.29 -10.25
C ALA A 332 25.96 7.83 -9.79
N ILE A 333 26.03 8.55 -8.65
CA ILE A 333 27.30 9.05 -8.08
C ILE A 333 28.20 7.87 -7.70
N LYS A 334 27.61 6.86 -7.04
CA LYS A 334 28.32 5.69 -6.53
C LYS A 334 28.95 4.84 -7.63
N TYR A 335 28.26 4.65 -8.76
CA TYR A 335 28.71 3.79 -9.86
C TYR A 335 29.41 4.53 -11.01
N ALA A 336 29.53 5.87 -10.94
CA ALA A 336 30.25 6.66 -11.93
C ALA A 336 31.32 7.59 -11.33
N PRO A 337 32.20 7.11 -10.43
CA PRO A 337 33.21 7.95 -9.80
C PRO A 337 34.11 8.62 -10.85
N GLY A 338 34.40 9.92 -10.67
CA GLY A 338 35.21 10.70 -11.61
C GLY A 338 34.54 11.07 -12.93
N ARG A 339 33.26 10.71 -13.14
CA ARG A 339 32.52 10.98 -14.39
C ARG A 339 31.29 11.85 -14.12
N PRO A 340 30.78 12.60 -15.12
CA PRO A 340 29.62 13.45 -14.94
C PRO A 340 28.32 12.62 -14.89
N VAL A 341 27.36 13.09 -14.09
CA VAL A 341 25.99 12.58 -14.02
C VAL A 341 25.05 13.70 -14.42
N LEU A 342 24.11 13.40 -15.32
CA LEU A 342 23.10 14.34 -15.82
C LEU A 342 21.75 14.03 -15.20
N VAL A 343 21.09 15.03 -14.64
CA VAL A 343 19.72 14.95 -14.12
C VAL A 343 18.87 15.97 -14.85
N GLY A 344 17.71 15.57 -15.36
CA GLY A 344 16.82 16.48 -16.06
C GLY A 344 15.43 15.90 -16.26
N CYS A 345 14.57 16.69 -16.92
CA CYS A 345 13.22 16.28 -17.25
C CYS A 345 12.98 16.27 -18.75
N ARG A 346 12.06 15.42 -19.21
CA ARG A 346 11.60 15.40 -20.58
C ARG A 346 10.08 15.36 -20.62
N ARG A 347 9.49 16.25 -21.42
CA ARG A 347 8.03 16.31 -21.62
C ARG A 347 7.60 15.31 -22.70
N HIS A 348 6.53 14.58 -22.40
CA HIS A 348 5.86 13.62 -23.26
C HIS A 348 4.35 13.94 -23.26
N GLY A 349 3.93 14.89 -24.09
CA GLY A 349 2.53 15.33 -24.15
C GLY A 349 2.07 16.04 -22.87
N ASP A 350 1.11 15.43 -22.18
CA ASP A 350 0.55 15.84 -20.88
C ASP A 350 1.32 15.26 -19.68
N ARG A 351 2.37 14.47 -19.93
CA ARG A 351 3.19 13.84 -18.90
C ARG A 351 4.64 14.28 -18.95
N LEU A 352 5.32 14.16 -17.82
CA LEU A 352 6.74 14.42 -17.65
C LEU A 352 7.46 13.12 -17.29
N SER A 353 8.70 13.00 -17.75
CA SER A 353 9.67 12.05 -17.21
C SER A 353 10.81 12.77 -16.53
N ILE A 354 11.35 12.17 -15.47
CA ILE A 354 12.61 12.56 -14.85
C ILE A 354 13.66 11.53 -15.25
N ASP A 355 14.74 11.99 -15.84
CA ASP A 355 15.81 11.15 -16.36
C ASP A 355 17.13 11.43 -15.63
N VAL A 356 17.79 10.37 -15.18
CA VAL A 356 19.15 10.41 -14.61
C VAL A 356 20.06 9.56 -15.50
N TYR A 357 21.11 10.15 -16.05
CA TYR A 357 22.11 9.47 -16.86
C TYR A 357 23.49 9.59 -16.23
N ASP A 358 24.13 8.45 -16.02
CA ASP A 358 25.53 8.37 -15.64
C ASP A 358 26.40 7.84 -16.78
N ARG A 359 27.71 8.05 -16.66
CA ARG A 359 28.71 7.47 -17.55
C ARG A 359 29.53 6.38 -16.86
N GLY A 360 28.98 5.69 -15.87
CA GLY A 360 29.68 4.67 -15.09
C GLY A 360 30.05 3.41 -15.89
N ASP A 361 30.41 2.35 -15.17
CA ASP A 361 30.78 1.07 -15.79
C ASP A 361 29.60 0.33 -16.42
N GLY A 362 28.37 0.84 -16.24
CA GLY A 362 27.17 0.25 -16.79
C GLY A 362 26.90 -1.15 -16.27
N ILE A 363 25.81 -1.76 -16.76
CA ILE A 363 25.30 -3.03 -16.26
C ILE A 363 25.19 -3.99 -17.45
N ALA A 364 25.64 -5.23 -17.27
CA ALA A 364 25.48 -6.28 -18.27
C ALA A 364 23.99 -6.67 -18.41
N GLU A 365 23.57 -7.04 -19.61
CA GLU A 365 22.17 -7.31 -19.93
C GLU A 365 21.57 -8.45 -19.07
N GLU A 366 22.38 -9.44 -18.71
CA GLU A 366 22.01 -10.56 -17.84
C GLU A 366 21.59 -10.14 -16.42
N HIS A 367 22.04 -8.98 -15.94
CA HIS A 367 21.72 -8.48 -14.60
C HIS A 367 20.50 -7.56 -14.58
N LEU A 368 20.14 -6.95 -15.72
CA LEU A 368 19.03 -5.98 -15.81
C LEU A 368 17.69 -6.49 -15.24
N PRO A 369 17.26 -7.75 -15.49
CA PRO A 369 15.98 -8.23 -14.97
C PRO A 369 15.93 -8.31 -13.44
N ARG A 370 17.09 -8.43 -12.79
CA ARG A 370 17.23 -8.70 -11.36
C ARG A 370 17.57 -7.46 -10.54
N LEU A 371 17.79 -6.31 -11.17
CA LEU A 371 18.19 -5.07 -10.47
C LEU A 371 17.15 -4.53 -9.48
N PHE A 372 15.89 -4.95 -9.62
CA PHE A 372 14.82 -4.59 -8.72
C PHE A 372 14.56 -5.65 -7.63
N GLU A 373 15.34 -6.75 -7.60
CA GLU A 373 15.31 -7.71 -6.51
C GLU A 373 15.99 -7.13 -5.25
N GLU A 374 15.39 -7.37 -4.09
CA GLU A 374 15.96 -6.96 -2.81
C GLU A 374 17.32 -7.65 -2.58
N PHE A 375 18.28 -6.89 -2.06
CA PHE A 375 19.64 -7.37 -1.75
C PHE A 375 20.46 -7.85 -2.96
N TYR A 376 19.93 -7.73 -4.17
CA TYR A 376 20.64 -8.13 -5.38
C TYR A 376 21.74 -7.13 -5.73
N ARG A 377 22.95 -7.66 -5.96
CA ARG A 377 24.12 -6.89 -6.37
C ARG A 377 24.92 -7.66 -7.41
N VAL A 378 25.36 -6.95 -8.44
CA VAL A 378 26.37 -7.47 -9.38
C VAL A 378 27.70 -7.54 -8.63
N ARG A 379 28.23 -8.74 -8.43
CA ARG A 379 29.55 -8.98 -7.80
C ARG A 379 30.44 -9.69 -8.82
N GLU A 380 31.34 -8.96 -9.47
CA GLU A 380 32.41 -9.56 -10.28
C GLU A 380 33.69 -9.74 -9.44
N ARG A 381 34.45 -10.80 -9.73
CA ARG A 381 35.65 -11.19 -8.97
C ARG A 381 36.78 -10.20 -9.27
N GLY A 382 37.12 -9.34 -8.30
CA GLY A 382 38.18 -8.34 -8.41
C GLY A 382 37.71 -6.89 -8.53
N ASP A 383 36.40 -6.64 -8.43
CA ASP A 383 35.85 -5.29 -8.44
C ASP A 383 36.06 -4.58 -7.09
N ARG A 384 36.18 -3.25 -7.11
CA ARG A 384 36.29 -2.46 -5.87
C ARG A 384 35.03 -2.70 -5.03
N ASP A 385 35.19 -2.88 -3.72
CA ASP A 385 34.07 -3.17 -2.82
C ASP A 385 33.17 -1.93 -2.70
N VAL A 386 32.23 -1.77 -3.64
CA VAL A 386 31.36 -0.57 -3.69
C VAL A 386 30.30 -0.70 -2.58
N GLU A 387 30.39 0.13 -1.55
CA GLU A 387 29.59 0.04 -0.31
C GLU A 387 28.08 0.23 -0.53
N GLY A 388 27.22 -0.71 -0.11
CA GLY A 388 25.75 -0.56 -0.10
C GLY A 388 24.95 -1.88 -0.19
N VAL A 389 23.68 -1.86 0.22
CA VAL A 389 22.89 -3.09 0.50
C VAL A 389 21.98 -3.56 -0.62
N GLY A 390 21.76 -2.75 -1.66
CA GLY A 390 20.95 -3.15 -2.82
C GLY A 390 19.44 -2.95 -2.66
N LEU A 391 19.02 -1.99 -1.82
CA LEU A 391 17.59 -1.68 -1.59
C LEU A 391 17.10 -0.44 -2.36
N GLY A 392 17.99 0.42 -2.85
CA GLY A 392 17.59 1.69 -3.47
C GLY A 392 16.70 1.55 -4.71
N LEU A 393 17.06 0.66 -5.65
CA LEU A 393 16.23 0.42 -6.85
C LEU A 393 14.91 -0.31 -6.55
N PRO A 394 14.87 -1.33 -5.67
CA PRO A 394 13.61 -1.89 -5.18
C PRO A 394 12.65 -0.84 -4.59
N ILE A 395 13.15 0.09 -3.76
CA ILE A 395 12.34 1.19 -3.19
C ILE A 395 11.78 2.08 -4.29
N VAL A 396 12.61 2.48 -5.27
CA VAL A 396 12.17 3.29 -6.41
C VAL A 396 11.06 2.58 -7.18
N GLN A 397 11.18 1.27 -7.43
CA GLN A 397 10.13 0.51 -8.12
C GLN A 397 8.83 0.45 -7.30
N ARG A 398 8.92 0.27 -5.98
CA ARG A 398 7.77 0.18 -5.07
C ARG A 398 7.02 1.52 -4.99
N LEU A 399 7.75 2.62 -4.82
CA LEU A 399 7.22 3.98 -4.84
C LEU A 399 6.61 4.34 -6.20
N GLY A 400 7.25 3.92 -7.29
CA GLY A 400 6.70 4.05 -8.64
C GLY A 400 5.34 3.38 -8.76
N ARG A 401 5.22 2.11 -8.35
CA ARG A 401 3.93 1.39 -8.35
C ARG A 401 2.89 2.07 -7.46
N LEU A 402 3.25 2.51 -6.26
CA LEU A 402 2.35 3.21 -5.35
C LEU A 402 1.79 4.50 -5.97
N MET A 403 2.63 5.28 -6.64
CA MET A 403 2.23 6.53 -7.28
C MET A 403 1.62 6.35 -8.68
N GLY A 404 1.59 5.12 -9.22
CA GLY A 404 1.13 4.86 -10.59
C GLY A 404 2.12 5.35 -11.67
N LEU A 405 3.41 5.42 -11.33
CA LEU A 405 4.52 5.79 -12.21
C LEU A 405 5.26 4.56 -12.71
N THR A 406 5.91 4.68 -13.86
CA THR A 406 6.76 3.61 -14.43
C THR A 406 8.23 3.98 -14.27
N VAL A 407 9.06 3.02 -13.90
CA VAL A 407 10.51 3.20 -13.71
C VAL A 407 11.23 2.30 -14.70
N ASP A 408 11.96 2.91 -15.63
CA ASP A 408 12.70 2.23 -16.68
C ASP A 408 14.21 2.38 -16.47
N ILE A 409 14.97 1.30 -16.70
CA ILE A 409 16.43 1.31 -16.64
C ILE A 409 16.98 0.85 -17.98
N ARG A 410 17.89 1.65 -18.54
CA ARG A 410 18.65 1.33 -19.75
C ARG A 410 20.13 1.42 -19.43
N SER A 411 20.83 0.31 -19.48
CA SER A 411 22.27 0.27 -19.25
C SER A 411 22.97 -0.58 -20.30
N ARG A 412 24.24 -0.25 -20.55
CA ARG A 412 25.15 -1.08 -21.34
C ARG A 412 26.49 -1.10 -20.64
N LYS A 413 27.07 -2.28 -20.46
CA LYS A 413 28.41 -2.46 -19.88
C LYS A 413 29.41 -1.51 -20.58
N TYR A 414 30.17 -0.78 -19.78
CA TYR A 414 31.12 0.29 -20.10
C TYR A 414 30.58 1.54 -20.80
N LYS A 415 29.26 1.72 -20.90
CA LYS A 415 28.63 2.89 -21.52
C LYS A 415 27.77 3.72 -20.57
N GLY A 416 27.69 3.34 -19.30
CA GLY A 416 26.87 3.99 -18.27
C GLY A 416 25.43 3.47 -18.20
N THR A 417 24.66 4.07 -17.29
CA THR A 417 23.26 3.73 -17.04
C THR A 417 22.36 4.96 -17.14
N GLY A 418 21.16 4.78 -17.67
CA GLY A 418 20.08 5.76 -17.68
C GLY A 418 18.86 5.20 -16.95
N VAL A 419 18.35 5.93 -15.98
CA VAL A 419 17.12 5.60 -15.25
C VAL A 419 16.08 6.68 -15.50
N SER A 420 14.87 6.29 -15.85
CA SER A 420 13.77 7.17 -16.21
C SER A 420 12.55 6.89 -15.32
N ILE A 421 12.06 7.90 -14.61
CA ILE A 421 10.75 7.87 -13.94
C ILE A 421 9.75 8.51 -14.90
N THR A 422 8.77 7.75 -15.38
CA THR A 422 7.79 8.20 -16.37
C THR A 422 6.37 8.17 -15.82
N GLY A 423 5.50 9.02 -16.35
CA GLY A 423 4.07 9.01 -16.03
C GLY A 423 3.58 10.18 -15.17
N LEU A 424 4.46 11.13 -14.80
CA LEU A 424 4.11 12.28 -13.96
C LEU A 424 3.13 13.21 -14.69
N PRO A 425 1.89 13.41 -14.21
CA PRO A 425 0.93 14.31 -14.87
C PRO A 425 1.38 15.77 -14.75
N ILE A 426 1.45 16.50 -15.86
CA ILE A 426 1.80 17.93 -15.84
C ILE A 426 0.56 18.72 -15.42
N VAL A 427 0.73 19.63 -14.46
CA VAL A 427 -0.32 20.55 -14.01
C VAL A 427 0.10 22.00 -14.20
N ALA A 428 -0.87 22.90 -14.19
CA ALA A 428 -0.61 24.33 -14.21
C ALA A 428 0.08 24.75 -12.90
N GLN A 429 0.97 25.73 -13.01
CA GLN A 429 1.57 26.37 -11.85
C GLN A 429 0.45 26.97 -10.97
N PRO A 430 0.42 26.67 -9.66
CA PRO A 430 -0.46 27.37 -8.73
C PRO A 430 -0.13 28.86 -8.72
N ALA A 431 -1.14 29.73 -8.67
CA ALA A 431 -0.91 31.16 -8.49
C ALA A 431 -0.34 31.42 -7.08
N GLN A 432 0.98 31.46 -6.94
CA GLN A 432 1.64 31.80 -5.67
C GLN A 432 1.92 33.31 -5.60
N GLN A 433 1.41 33.93 -4.53
CA GLN A 433 1.90 35.21 -4.01
C GLN A 433 3.36 35.01 -3.57
N SER A 434 4.27 35.73 -4.21
CA SER A 434 5.69 35.73 -3.88
C SER A 434 5.93 36.51 -2.59
N ALA A 435 6.20 35.84 -1.48
CA ALA A 435 6.92 36.43 -0.36
C ALA A 435 8.42 36.22 -0.63
N GLN A 436 9.11 37.28 -1.06
CA GLN A 436 10.57 37.32 -1.09
C GLN A 436 11.09 37.38 0.34
N VAL A 437 11.90 36.40 0.75
CA VAL A 437 12.62 36.44 2.03
C VAL A 437 14.02 36.96 1.77
N ASP A 438 14.34 38.13 2.35
CA ASP A 438 15.67 38.76 2.29
C ASP A 438 16.72 37.97 3.09
N PRO A 439 18.02 38.04 2.73
CA PRO A 439 19.08 37.37 3.48
C PRO A 439 19.39 38.10 4.79
N VAL A 440 19.06 37.46 5.92
CA VAL A 440 19.23 38.02 7.27
C VAL A 440 20.62 37.72 7.85
N ALA A 441 21.19 38.70 8.56
CA ALA A 441 22.49 38.66 9.23
C ALA A 441 22.56 37.60 10.37
N PRO A 442 23.75 37.12 10.76
CA PRO A 442 23.88 36.04 11.74
C PRO A 442 23.48 36.48 13.16
N ALA A 443 22.32 36.00 13.65
CA ALA A 443 21.94 36.13 15.06
C ALA A 443 22.82 35.24 15.95
N ARG A 444 23.15 35.74 17.16
CA ARG A 444 23.96 35.01 18.17
C ARG A 444 23.05 34.17 19.07
N LEU A 445 23.31 32.87 19.16
CA LEU A 445 22.61 31.90 20.03
C LEU A 445 23.03 31.99 21.52
N HIS A 446 23.99 32.87 21.84
CA HIS A 446 24.61 32.93 23.16
C HIS A 446 23.67 33.51 24.22
N GLY A 447 23.42 32.76 25.30
CA GLY A 447 22.53 33.12 26.41
C GLY A 447 21.06 32.73 26.22
N LEU A 448 20.71 32.04 25.12
CA LEU A 448 19.32 31.66 24.83
C LEU A 448 18.82 30.55 25.75
N ARG A 449 17.71 30.75 26.46
CA ARG A 449 17.14 29.74 27.36
C ARG A 449 16.21 28.81 26.58
N VAL A 450 16.65 27.57 26.38
CA VAL A 450 15.94 26.56 25.56
C VAL A 450 15.26 25.56 26.48
N LEU A 451 13.94 25.43 26.42
CA LEU A 451 13.26 24.28 27.02
C LEU A 451 13.37 23.11 26.02
N LEU A 452 14.02 22.03 26.41
CA LEU A 452 14.15 20.82 25.63
C LEU A 452 13.30 19.71 26.26
N VAL A 453 12.34 19.17 25.52
CA VAL A 453 11.49 18.07 25.97
C VAL A 453 11.67 16.87 25.04
N GLU A 454 12.14 15.75 25.57
CA GLU A 454 12.44 14.52 24.81
C GLU A 454 12.25 13.33 25.75
N ASP A 455 11.51 12.30 25.33
CA ASP A 455 11.19 11.12 26.15
C ASP A 455 12.40 10.17 26.30
N ASP A 456 13.28 10.15 25.30
CA ASP A 456 14.53 9.39 25.33
C ASP A 456 15.65 10.15 26.05
N LYS A 457 16.12 9.59 27.16
CA LYS A 457 17.17 10.18 28.01
C LYS A 457 18.51 10.37 27.29
N GLU A 458 18.89 9.48 26.37
CA GLU A 458 20.15 9.58 25.64
C GLU A 458 20.09 10.72 24.62
N VAL A 459 18.99 10.80 23.86
CA VAL A 459 18.74 11.89 22.91
C VAL A 459 18.61 13.23 23.63
N LEU A 460 17.95 13.26 24.78
CA LEU A 460 17.80 14.45 25.63
C LEU A 460 19.17 15.00 26.06
N LEU A 461 20.04 14.14 26.60
CA LEU A 461 21.37 14.53 27.07
C LEU A 461 22.27 14.98 25.92
N ALA A 462 22.23 14.27 24.79
CA ALA A 462 23.05 14.60 23.64
C ALA A 462 22.64 15.94 22.97
N THR A 463 21.33 16.19 22.89
CA THR A 463 20.80 17.47 22.36
C THR A 463 21.08 18.63 23.33
N ALA A 464 20.95 18.42 24.63
CA ALA A 464 21.31 19.42 25.64
C ALA A 464 22.79 19.81 25.55
N ALA A 465 23.70 18.82 25.48
CA ALA A 465 25.14 19.07 25.34
C ALA A 465 25.50 19.85 24.06
N LEU A 466 24.77 19.60 22.96
CA LEU A 466 24.93 20.33 21.71
C LEU A 466 24.50 21.81 21.85
N LEU A 467 23.36 22.06 22.51
CA LEU A 467 22.83 23.40 22.76
C LEU A 467 23.74 24.21 23.70
N GLU A 468 24.23 23.62 24.79
CA GLU A 468 25.20 24.24 25.71
C GLU A 468 26.45 24.70 24.95
N LYS A 469 26.94 23.86 24.04
CA LYS A 469 28.12 24.17 23.23
C LYS A 469 27.92 25.36 22.28
N TRP A 470 26.70 25.58 21.80
CA TRP A 470 26.35 26.79 21.02
C TRP A 470 26.17 28.04 21.88
N GLY A 471 26.28 27.89 23.21
CA GLY A 471 26.12 28.96 24.18
C GLY A 471 24.68 29.15 24.65
N CYS A 472 23.76 28.24 24.33
CA CYS A 472 22.42 28.23 24.88
C CYS A 472 22.44 27.72 26.34
N ILE A 473 21.37 27.99 27.08
CA ILE A 473 21.13 27.49 28.43
C ILE A 473 19.93 26.52 28.34
N PRO A 474 20.15 25.22 28.06
CA PRO A 474 19.07 24.26 27.96
C PRO A 474 18.54 23.86 29.33
N GLN A 475 17.21 23.80 29.46
CA GLN A 475 16.50 23.09 30.51
C GLN A 475 15.94 21.82 29.90
N ALA A 476 16.55 20.68 30.23
CA ALA A 476 16.22 19.37 29.66
C ALA A 476 15.21 18.63 30.55
N GLU A 477 14.05 18.28 30.01
CA GLU A 477 12.99 17.54 30.70
C GLU A 477 12.54 16.32 29.90
N LEU A 478 12.22 15.23 30.58
CA LEU A 478 11.71 13.99 29.96
C LEU A 478 10.21 14.07 29.65
N GLU A 479 9.51 14.99 30.29
CA GLU A 479 8.06 15.17 30.19
C GLU A 479 7.75 16.67 30.08
N PRO A 480 6.58 17.06 29.55
CA PRO A 480 6.17 18.45 29.51
C PRO A 480 6.18 19.10 30.91
N PRO A 481 6.67 20.35 31.03
CA PRO A 481 6.83 20.98 32.32
C PRO A 481 5.47 21.25 32.98
N THR A 482 5.43 21.12 34.31
CA THR A 482 4.24 21.41 35.13
C THR A 482 4.27 22.78 35.78
N LYS A 483 5.44 23.42 35.84
CA LYS A 483 5.65 24.74 36.45
C LYS A 483 6.13 25.73 35.40
N PRO A 484 5.77 27.01 35.51
CA PRO A 484 6.29 28.03 34.61
C PRO A 484 7.79 28.22 34.86
N GLY A 485 8.58 28.14 33.80
CA GLY A 485 10.00 28.46 33.80
C GLY A 485 10.30 29.66 32.91
N GLU A 486 11.57 30.04 32.86
CA GLU A 486 12.06 31.21 32.14
C GLU A 486 12.70 30.78 30.81
N TRP A 487 11.85 30.49 29.80
CA TRP A 487 12.28 29.99 28.49
C TRP A 487 11.99 30.96 27.34
N ASP A 488 12.91 30.99 26.38
CA ASP A 488 12.88 31.84 25.20
C ASP A 488 12.47 31.05 23.95
N VAL A 489 12.78 29.74 23.88
CA VAL A 489 12.36 28.83 22.81
C VAL A 489 12.10 27.42 23.35
N LEU A 490 11.17 26.70 22.74
CA LEU A 490 10.89 25.29 23.01
C LEU A 490 11.42 24.41 21.87
N VAL A 491 12.11 23.33 22.21
CA VAL A 491 12.45 22.23 21.30
C VAL A 491 11.83 20.98 21.91
N THR A 492 10.91 20.33 21.18
CA THR A 492 10.19 19.17 21.69
C THR A 492 10.26 18.01 20.71
N ASP A 493 10.31 16.78 21.20
CA ASP A 493 9.93 15.64 20.38
C ASP A 493 8.42 15.65 20.13
N TYR A 494 8.01 15.05 19.02
CA TYR A 494 6.61 14.84 18.70
C TYR A 494 5.99 13.70 19.52
N ASP A 495 6.73 12.63 19.78
CA ASP A 495 6.27 11.50 20.59
C ASP A 495 6.86 11.59 22.00
N LEU A 496 6.08 12.05 22.98
CA LEU A 496 6.56 12.25 24.36
C LEU A 496 6.18 11.12 25.31
N GLY A 497 5.83 9.95 24.78
CA GLY A 497 5.27 8.85 25.56
C GLY A 497 3.91 9.18 26.19
N ASN A 498 3.32 8.21 26.93
CA ASN A 498 2.08 8.39 27.72
C ASN A 498 0.87 9.04 26.99
N ARG A 499 0.79 8.89 25.65
CA ARG A 499 -0.23 9.49 24.76
C ARG A 499 -0.20 11.02 24.72
N GLN A 500 0.94 11.64 25.04
CA GLN A 500 1.16 13.07 24.89
C GLN A 500 2.00 13.33 23.64
N THR A 501 1.61 14.35 22.89
CA THR A 501 2.29 14.75 21.66
C THR A 501 3.07 16.04 21.86
N GLY A 502 4.02 16.31 20.95
CA GLY A 502 4.74 17.59 20.91
C GLY A 502 3.81 18.80 20.80
N SER A 503 2.66 18.67 20.11
CA SER A 503 1.65 19.74 20.06
C SER A 503 0.99 19.98 21.41
N ASP A 504 0.67 18.93 22.17
CA ASP A 504 0.18 19.05 23.56
C ASP A 504 1.19 19.78 24.45
N CYS A 505 2.48 19.46 24.28
CA CYS A 505 3.56 20.13 25.01
C CYS A 505 3.64 21.63 24.67
N ILE A 506 3.57 21.98 23.39
CA ILE A 506 3.59 23.38 22.93
C ILE A 506 2.40 24.15 23.51
N ALA A 507 1.19 23.59 23.42
CA ALA A 507 -0.01 24.20 23.98
C ALA A 507 0.10 24.40 25.50
N ARG A 508 0.64 23.41 26.21
CA ARG A 508 0.89 23.48 27.67
C ARG A 508 1.86 24.60 28.02
N VAL A 509 3.00 24.68 27.33
CA VAL A 509 4.04 25.66 27.62
C VAL A 509 3.55 27.08 27.31
N ARG A 510 2.86 27.28 26.18
CA ARG A 510 2.24 28.57 25.83
C ARG A 510 1.20 29.00 26.88
N THR A 511 0.41 28.06 27.42
CA THR A 511 -0.53 28.31 28.52
C THR A 511 0.18 28.72 29.82
N LEU A 512 1.25 28.02 30.20
CA LEU A 512 2.03 28.33 31.41
C LEU A 512 2.72 29.71 31.32
N LYS A 513 3.23 30.05 30.14
CA LYS A 513 3.91 31.33 29.89
C LYS A 513 2.94 32.50 29.65
N LYS A 514 1.67 32.24 29.36
CA LYS A 514 0.67 33.24 28.92
C LYS A 514 1.15 34.10 27.74
N ARG A 515 2.08 33.56 26.94
CA ARG A 515 2.61 34.17 25.71
C ARG A 515 2.95 33.06 24.72
N THR A 516 2.87 33.36 23.43
CA THR A 516 3.39 32.52 22.36
C THR A 516 4.92 32.52 22.43
N ILE A 517 5.51 31.37 22.73
CA ILE A 517 6.95 31.17 22.57
C ILE A 517 7.22 30.45 21.24
N PRO A 518 8.33 30.77 20.56
CA PRO A 518 8.80 29.99 19.41
C PRO A 518 9.02 28.53 19.80
N ALA A 519 8.64 27.61 18.92
CA ALA A 519 8.77 26.17 19.15
C ALA A 519 9.34 25.48 17.91
N ILE A 520 10.10 24.40 18.12
CA ILE A 520 10.55 23.46 17.09
C ILE A 520 10.08 22.07 17.50
N ILE A 521 9.52 21.33 16.55
CA ILE A 521 9.19 19.92 16.73
C ILE A 521 10.26 19.08 16.04
N MET A 522 10.86 18.15 16.77
CA MET A 522 11.63 17.05 16.18
C MET A 522 10.70 15.85 16.08
N THR A 523 10.76 15.09 14.99
CA THR A 523 9.85 13.95 14.83
C THR A 523 10.48 12.77 14.11
N GLY A 524 10.15 11.56 14.53
CA GLY A 524 10.41 10.34 13.76
C GLY A 524 9.33 10.02 12.71
N HIS A 525 8.21 10.74 12.74
CA HIS A 525 7.07 10.52 11.84
C HIS A 525 7.20 11.36 10.56
N ASP A 526 6.31 11.09 9.59
CA ASP A 526 6.20 11.90 8.38
C ASP A 526 5.83 13.35 8.75
N GLU A 527 6.56 14.32 8.19
CA GLU A 527 6.39 15.74 8.51
C GLU A 527 4.99 16.25 8.15
N ALA A 528 4.36 15.73 7.09
CA ALA A 528 3.01 16.11 6.68
C ALA A 528 1.96 15.64 7.69
N ARG A 529 2.11 14.43 8.22
CA ARG A 529 1.24 13.90 9.27
C ARG A 529 1.34 14.74 10.54
N VAL A 530 2.56 15.07 10.96
CA VAL A 530 2.78 15.93 12.13
C VAL A 530 2.24 17.34 11.89
N ARG A 531 2.39 17.87 10.66
CA ARG A 531 1.84 19.17 10.27
C ARG A 531 0.31 19.20 10.35
N ALA A 532 -0.38 18.10 10.03
CA ALA A 532 -1.84 18.01 10.14
C ALA A 532 -2.32 18.06 11.60
N ASP A 533 -1.53 17.53 12.54
CA ASP A 533 -1.84 17.53 13.97
C ASP A 533 -1.41 18.83 14.67
N VAL A 534 -0.53 19.60 14.05
CA VAL A 534 -0.01 20.88 14.56
C VAL A 534 -0.73 22.02 13.82
N ASP A 535 -1.77 22.59 14.45
CA ASP A 535 -2.62 23.67 13.90
C ASP A 535 -1.91 25.05 13.83
N ASP A 536 -0.59 25.06 13.67
CA ASP A 536 0.26 26.25 13.62
C ASP A 536 1.31 26.08 12.52
N ILE A 537 1.07 26.75 11.39
CA ILE A 537 1.88 26.65 10.16
C ILE A 537 3.31 27.13 10.39
N ASP A 538 3.53 28.02 11.35
CA ASP A 538 4.81 28.69 11.56
C ASP A 538 5.78 27.87 12.42
N ILE A 539 5.35 26.72 12.95
CA ILE A 539 6.20 25.82 13.74
C ILE A 539 7.07 24.97 12.81
N PRO A 540 8.42 25.08 12.87
CA PRO A 540 9.30 24.22 12.10
C PRO A 540 9.27 22.78 12.63
N ILE A 541 9.20 21.82 11.70
CA ILE A 541 9.24 20.39 11.98
C ILE A 541 10.54 19.85 11.39
N LEU A 542 11.33 19.16 12.19
CA LEU A 542 12.61 18.56 11.79
C LEU A 542 12.53 17.04 11.90
N SER A 543 12.81 16.32 10.82
CA SER A 543 12.79 14.86 10.83
C SER A 543 14.05 14.25 11.46
N LYS A 544 13.86 13.31 12.40
CA LYS A 544 14.93 12.53 13.03
C LYS A 544 15.49 11.50 12.02
N PRO A 545 16.81 11.32 11.89
CA PRO A 545 17.88 11.94 12.68
C PRO A 545 18.15 13.40 12.26
N VAL A 546 18.09 14.31 13.24
CA VAL A 546 18.23 15.75 12.99
C VAL A 546 19.70 16.11 12.87
N ARG A 547 20.07 16.81 11.79
CA ARG A 547 21.45 17.27 11.61
C ARG A 547 21.71 18.49 12.50
N PRO A 548 22.85 18.56 13.22
CA PRO A 548 23.19 19.72 14.04
C PRO A 548 23.15 21.06 13.30
N ALA A 549 23.59 21.10 12.04
CA ALA A 549 23.54 22.31 11.22
C ALA A 549 22.11 22.78 10.92
N GLU A 550 21.19 21.83 10.75
CA GLU A 550 19.77 22.07 10.45
C GLU A 550 19.06 22.61 11.69
N LEU A 551 19.22 21.95 12.84
CA LEU A 551 18.68 22.44 14.12
C LEU A 551 19.20 23.85 14.43
N ARG A 552 20.51 24.11 14.22
CA ARG A 552 21.11 25.42 14.44
C ARG A 552 20.56 26.49 13.52
N SER A 553 20.39 26.18 12.23
CA SER A 553 19.83 27.10 11.24
C SER A 553 18.40 27.47 11.60
N THR A 554 17.58 26.48 11.96
CA THR A 554 16.18 26.66 12.34
C THR A 554 16.03 27.48 13.63
N LEU A 555 16.83 27.18 14.65
CA LEU A 555 16.89 27.98 15.89
C LEU A 555 17.28 29.44 15.60
N THR A 556 18.27 29.66 14.73
CA THR A 556 18.74 31.01 14.38
C THR A 556 17.65 31.78 13.62
N THR A 557 16.94 31.10 12.72
CA THR A 557 15.85 31.70 11.92
C THR A 557 14.66 32.09 12.80
N LEU A 558 14.27 31.24 13.74
CA LEU A 558 13.17 31.53 14.69
C LEU A 558 13.43 32.73 15.59
N LEU A 559 14.70 33.00 15.93
CA LEU A 559 15.07 34.17 16.73
C LEU A 559 14.99 35.48 15.94
N LEU A 560 15.21 35.40 14.62
CA LEU A 560 15.14 36.55 13.73
C LEU A 560 13.69 36.95 13.43
N THR A 561 12.77 35.99 13.38
CA THR A 561 11.33 36.27 13.17
C THR A 561 10.63 36.70 14.46
N GLY A 562 11.01 36.16 15.63
CA GLY A 562 10.41 36.48 16.93
C GLY A 562 10.84 37.80 17.59
N SER A 563 11.73 38.57 16.97
CA SER A 563 12.21 39.88 17.48
C SER A 563 11.51 41.09 16.85
N SER A 564 10.41 40.88 16.13
CA SER A 564 9.69 41.91 15.36
C SER A 564 8.36 42.39 15.99
N ASP A 565 8.03 41.97 17.22
CA ASP A 565 6.81 42.38 17.95
C ASP A 565 7.07 43.45 19.02
#